data_AF-A0A4V6DXQ5-F1
#
_entry.id   AF-A0A4V6DXQ5-F1
#
_cell.length_a   1.000
_cell.length_b   1.000
_cell.length_c   1.000
_cell.angle_alpha   90.00
_cell.angle_beta   90.00
_cell.angle_gamma   90.00
#
_symmetry.space_group_name_H-M   'P 1'
#
loop_
_entity.id
_entity.type
_entity.pdbx_description
1 polymer ?
#
loop_
_entity_poly.entity_id
_entity_poly.type
_entity_poly.pdbx_seq_one_letter_code
_entity_poly.pdbx_strand_id
1 'polypeptide(L)'
;MSQADSPPTPDLGTENYDAMLEKLDVAIEEVTDKVENGRIRNPEHEKVRIKYYRALGYLIRTRRKVLEDRELQEFRDALEAHPDIEL
;
A
#
# COMPACT_ATOMS: atom_id res chain seq x y z
N MET A 1 13.02 37.05 10.72
CA MET A 1 11.82 36.28 10.33
C MET A 1 12.29 34.92 9.85
N SER A 2 12.23 33.89 10.70
CA SER A 2 12.56 32.52 10.30
C SER A 2 11.29 31.86 9.78
N GLN A 3 11.22 31.58 8.47
CA GLN A 3 10.19 30.70 7.93
C GLN A 3 10.48 29.29 8.46
N ALA A 4 9.56 28.76 9.27
CA ALA A 4 9.56 27.36 9.61
C ALA A 4 9.13 26.60 8.35
N ASP A 5 10.06 25.82 7.78
CA ASP A 5 9.76 24.78 6.81
C ASP A 5 8.76 23.82 7.46
N SER A 6 7.49 23.97 7.14
CA SER A 6 6.48 23.02 7.56
C SER A 6 6.74 21.72 6.79
N PRO A 7 6.76 20.55 7.45
CA PRO A 7 6.93 19.28 6.75
C PRO A 7 5.83 19.16 5.68
N PRO A 8 6.14 18.59 4.50
CA PRO A 8 5.15 18.44 3.44
C PRO A 8 3.92 17.76 4.02
N THR A 9 2.77 18.43 3.88
CA THR A 9 1.49 17.84 4.29
C THR A 9 1.31 16.59 3.44
N PRO A 10 1.11 15.40 4.05
CA PRO A 10 0.90 14.19 3.29
C PRO A 10 -0.30 14.42 2.37
N ASP A 11 -0.12 14.17 1.07
CA ASP A 11 -1.24 14.10 0.15
C ASP A 11 -2.11 12.90 0.58
N LEU A 12 -3.24 13.21 1.21
CA LEU A 12 -4.24 12.24 1.66
C LEU A 12 -5.33 12.02 0.60
N GLY A 13 -5.18 12.60 -0.59
CA GLY A 13 -6.09 12.37 -1.71
C GLY A 13 -6.09 10.90 -2.10
N THR A 14 -7.28 10.29 -2.15
CA THR A 14 -7.48 8.92 -2.64
C THR A 14 -7.36 8.81 -4.17
N GLU A 15 -7.00 9.91 -4.84
CA GLU A 15 -7.09 10.07 -6.29
C GLU A 15 -5.88 9.49 -7.02
N ASN A 16 -4.86 9.03 -6.29
CA ASN A 16 -3.69 8.40 -6.86
C ASN A 16 -3.48 6.99 -6.30
N TYR A 17 -4.44 6.10 -6.58
CA TYR A 17 -4.35 4.68 -6.24
C TYR A 17 -3.08 4.03 -6.81
N ASP A 18 -2.61 4.45 -7.98
CA ASP A 18 -1.38 3.92 -8.60
C ASP A 18 -0.14 4.21 -7.74
N ALA A 19 0.03 5.44 -7.28
CA ALA A 19 1.14 5.78 -6.39
C ALA A 19 1.03 5.08 -5.02
N MET A 20 -0.18 4.80 -4.54
CA MET A 20 -0.39 4.00 -3.33
C MET A 20 0.03 2.54 -3.55
N LEU A 21 -0.36 1.95 -4.68
CA LEU A 21 0.01 0.59 -5.05
C LEU A 21 1.52 0.45 -5.21
N GLU A 22 2.19 1.40 -5.87
CA GLU A 22 3.65 1.40 -6.03
C GLU A 22 4.36 1.43 -4.67
N LYS A 23 3.94 2.32 -3.75
CA LYS A 23 4.50 2.38 -2.40
C LYS A 23 4.27 1.08 -1.62
N LEU A 24 3.09 0.46 -1.78
CA LEU A 24 2.77 -0.81 -1.13
C LEU A 24 3.61 -1.96 -1.71
N ASP A 25 3.85 -1.97 -3.02
CA ASP A 25 4.70 -2.96 -3.68
C ASP A 25 6.15 -2.86 -3.20
N VAL A 26 6.72 -1.66 -3.13
CA VAL A 26 8.07 -1.43 -2.56
C VAL A 26 8.14 -1.89 -1.10
N ALA A 27 7.14 -1.55 -0.29
CA ALA A 27 7.11 -1.95 1.13
C ALA A 27 6.99 -3.48 1.30
N ILE A 28 6.19 -4.14 0.46
CA ILE A 28 6.05 -5.60 0.45
C ILE A 28 7.38 -6.26 0.07
N GLU A 29 8.07 -5.76 -0.95
CA GLU A 29 9.37 -6.25 -1.38
C GLU A 29 10.41 -6.13 -0.26
N GLU A 30 10.55 -4.95 0.35
CA GLU A 30 11.49 -4.74 1.45
C GLU A 30 11.22 -5.65 2.65
N VAL A 31 9.95 -5.81 3.03
CA VAL A 31 9.57 -6.66 4.16
C VAL A 31 9.83 -8.14 3.83
N THR A 32 9.56 -8.54 2.59
CA THR A 32 9.86 -9.90 2.11
C THR A 32 11.35 -10.17 2.19
N ASP A 33 12.20 -9.26 1.69
CA ASP A 33 13.66 -9.42 1.77
C ASP A 33 14.17 -9.45 3.22
N LYS A 34 13.64 -8.61 4.11
CA LYS A 34 14.02 -8.61 5.54
C LYS A 34 13.66 -9.94 6.24
N VAL A 35 12.56 -10.56 5.85
CA VAL A 35 12.11 -11.85 6.40
C VAL A 35 12.89 -13.01 5.82
N GLU A 36 13.09 -12.99 4.50
CA GLU A 36 13.80 -14.04 3.80
C GLU A 36 15.30 -13.89 4.03
N ASN A 37 15.95 -12.85 3.55
CA ASN A 37 17.42 -12.76 3.50
C ASN A 37 18.07 -11.96 4.63
N GLY A 38 17.28 -11.34 5.51
CA GLY A 38 17.77 -10.51 6.60
C GLY A 38 18.42 -11.26 7.78
N ARG A 39 19.03 -10.49 8.70
CA ARG A 39 19.63 -10.95 9.99
C ARG A 39 18.64 -11.69 10.92
N ILE A 40 17.36 -11.70 10.55
CA ILE A 40 16.23 -12.24 11.30
C ILE A 40 16.14 -13.78 11.21
N ARG A 41 16.98 -14.43 10.38
CA ARG A 41 17.16 -15.89 10.40
C ARG A 41 17.84 -16.41 11.69
N ASN A 42 18.42 -15.56 12.53
CA ASN A 42 18.93 -15.95 13.85
C ASN A 42 17.75 -16.36 14.78
N PRO A 43 17.76 -17.55 15.40
CA PRO A 43 16.73 -18.00 16.35
C PRO A 43 16.42 -16.99 17.48
N GLU A 44 17.41 -16.21 17.93
CA GLU A 44 17.20 -15.16 18.96
C GLU A 44 16.29 -14.01 18.48
N HIS A 45 16.12 -13.88 17.16
CA HIS A 45 15.29 -12.89 16.50
C HIS A 45 13.96 -13.46 15.98
N GLU A 46 13.59 -14.70 16.34
CA GLU A 46 12.31 -15.35 15.97
C GLU A 46 11.11 -14.43 16.25
N LYS A 47 11.07 -13.81 17.43
CA LYS A 47 10.00 -12.88 17.82
C LYS A 47 9.92 -11.65 16.92
N VAL A 48 11.05 -11.17 16.42
CA VAL A 48 11.13 -10.07 15.46
C VAL A 48 10.63 -10.57 14.10
N ARG A 49 11.00 -11.78 13.66
CA ARG A 49 10.51 -12.38 12.40
C ARG A 49 8.99 -12.46 12.35
N ILE A 50 8.34 -12.91 13.42
CA ILE A 50 6.88 -13.00 13.48
C ILE A 50 6.24 -11.61 13.33
N LYS A 51 6.85 -10.54 13.86
CA LYS A 51 6.34 -9.17 13.67
C LYS A 51 6.40 -8.75 12.20
N TYR A 52 7.48 -9.07 11.49
CA TYR A 52 7.57 -8.80 10.05
C TYR A 52 6.57 -9.63 9.24
N TYR A 53 6.35 -10.91 9.55
CA TYR A 53 5.28 -11.68 8.89
C TYR A 53 3.88 -11.08 9.12
N ARG A 54 3.61 -10.59 10.33
CA ARG A 54 2.35 -9.88 10.62
C ARG A 54 2.24 -8.59 9.80
N ALA A 55 3.32 -7.83 9.70
CA ALA A 55 3.38 -6.61 8.88
C ALA A 55 3.18 -6.94 7.39
N LEU A 56 3.84 -7.98 6.87
CA LEU A 56 3.69 -8.46 5.50
C LEU A 56 2.23 -8.82 5.19
N GLY A 57 1.60 -9.61 6.08
CA GLY A 57 0.18 -9.95 5.92
C GLY A 57 -0.73 -8.73 5.95
N TYR A 58 -0.41 -7.70 6.74
CA TYR A 58 -1.13 -6.43 6.73
C TYR A 58 -0.95 -5.68 5.41
N LEU A 59 0.29 -5.53 4.93
CA LEU A 59 0.60 -4.83 3.67
C LEU A 59 -0.10 -5.48 2.48
N ILE A 60 -0.05 -6.81 2.36
CA ILE A 60 -0.71 -7.55 1.27
C ILE A 60 -2.23 -7.31 1.28
N ARG A 61 -2.86 -7.33 2.46
CA ARG A 61 -4.30 -7.05 2.57
C ARG A 61 -4.62 -5.61 2.20
N THR A 62 -3.80 -4.65 2.61
CA THR A 62 -3.98 -3.24 2.26
C THR A 62 -3.85 -3.04 0.75
N ARG A 63 -2.84 -3.63 0.11
CA ARG A 63 -2.66 -3.58 -1.35
C ARG A 63 -3.89 -4.10 -2.10
N ARG A 64 -4.46 -5.22 -1.66
CA ARG A 64 -5.68 -5.77 -2.28
C ARG A 64 -6.85 -4.80 -2.21
N LYS A 65 -7.07 -4.18 -1.04
CA LYS A 65 -8.13 -3.18 -0.88
C LYS A 65 -7.95 -1.97 -1.79
N VAL A 66 -6.73 -1.44 -1.86
CA VAL A 66 -6.42 -0.29 -2.74
C VAL A 66 -6.65 -0.66 -4.21
N LEU A 67 -6.31 -1.88 -4.62
CA LEU A 67 -6.58 -2.37 -5.96
C LEU A 67 -8.09 -2.50 -6.22
N GLU A 68 -8.84 -3.08 -5.28
CA GLU A 68 -10.31 -3.17 -5.37
C GLU A 68 -10.96 -1.79 -5.47
N ASP A 69 -10.50 -0.80 -4.68
CA ASP A 69 -11.00 0.57 -4.70
C ASP A 69 -10.69 1.26 -6.05
N ARG A 70 -9.50 1.03 -6.61
CA ARG A 70 -9.09 1.51 -7.94
C ARG A 70 -9.99 0.93 -9.03
N GLU A 71 -10.16 -0.39 -9.06
CA GLU A 71 -11.00 -1.09 -10.03
C GLU A 71 -12.47 -0.65 -9.92
N LEU A 72 -12.95 -0.42 -8.69
CA LEU A 72 -14.30 0.10 -8.46
C LEU A 72 -14.46 1.52 -9.00
N GLN A 73 -13.45 2.38 -8.85
CA GLN A 73 -13.47 3.72 -9.42
C GLN A 73 -13.49 3.65 -10.96
N GLU A 74 -12.62 2.85 -11.57
CA GLU A 74 -12.60 2.66 -13.04
C GLU A 74 -13.95 2.14 -13.56
N PHE A 75 -14.60 1.23 -12.84
CA PHE A 75 -15.92 0.73 -13.20
C PHE A 75 -17.00 1.81 -13.11
N ARG A 76 -16.97 2.66 -12.08
CA ARG A 76 -17.90 3.80 -11.95
C ARG A 76 -17.72 4.81 -13.07
N ASP A 77 -16.48 5.17 -13.35
CA ASP A 77 -16.15 6.11 -14.43
C ASP A 77 -16.63 5.57 -15.79
N ALA A 78 -16.50 4.25 -16.02
CA ALA A 78 -17.00 3.60 -17.22
C ALA A 78 -18.54 3.61 -17.33
N LEU A 79 -19.26 3.41 -16.21
CA LEU A 79 -20.72 3.53 -16.18
C LEU A 79 -21.18 4.97 -16.44
N GLU A 80 -20.52 5.96 -15.85
CA GLU A 80 -20.83 7.38 -16.08
C GLU A 80 -20.58 7.79 -17.53
N ALA A 81 -19.56 7.22 -18.18
CA ALA A 81 -19.27 7.45 -19.60
C ALA A 81 -20.29 6.78 -20.54
N HIS A 82 -21.01 5.76 -20.07
CA HIS A 82 -21.97 4.97 -20.85
C HIS A 82 -23.34 4.88 -20.15
N PRO A 83 -24.11 5.97 -20.12
CA PRO A 83 -25.38 6.06 -19.38
C PRO A 83 -26.49 5.15 -19.93
N ASP A 84 -26.30 4.62 -21.14
CA ASP A 84 -27.27 3.78 -21.85
C ASP A 84 -27.16 2.28 -21.48
N ILE A 85 -26.22 1.90 -20.61
CA ILE A 85 -26.08 0.51 -20.14
C ILE A 85 -27.21 0.24 -19.12
N GLU A 86 -28.24 -0.50 -19.54
CA GLU A 86 -29.24 -1.08 -18.62
C GLU A 86 -28.61 -2.27 -17.85
N LEU A 87 -28.74 -2.24 -16.52
CA LEU A 87 -28.24 -3.28 -15.59
C LEU A 87 -29.30 -4.35 -15.28
#